data_AF-A0A6N8V2G4-F1
#
_entry.id   AF-A0A6N8V2G4-F1
#
_cell.length_a   1.000
_cell.length_b   1.000
_cell.length_c   1.000
_cell.angle_alpha   90.00
_cell.angle_beta   90.00
_cell.angle_gamma   90.00
#
_symmetry.space_group_name_H-M   'P 1'
#
loop_
_entity.id
_entity.type
_entity.pdbx_description
1 polymer ?
#
loop_
_entity_poly.entity_id
_entity_poly.type
_entity_poly.pdbx_seq_one_letter_code
_entity_poly.pdbx_strand_id
1 'polypeptide(L)'
;MITRAAIAAGVTILLSIPTTTAGAQNGAHAHILHVVNPEAASVAELGFLRQALGEAGTAAEYAAFAAGGQQRPGDLQAMKTHAANVLHALDPTRRESGPGLGFGLLEASRNTIEHVRMAADAPDASDNVRAHAVHIVSCVRNTLERARRMLEITERILATESAHEADELSDGLNTLGFQLRNGVDANGDGLVTWDEGEGGLYVAQEHMQMLMRREGIG
;
A
#
# COMPACT_ATOMS: atom_id res chain seq x y z
N MET A 1 -82.08 30.68 25.09
CA MET A 1 -81.36 29.39 25.23
C MET A 1 -79.93 29.62 24.78
N ILE A 2 -78.97 29.56 25.69
CA ILE A 2 -77.54 29.86 25.43
C ILE A 2 -76.82 28.54 25.19
N THR A 3 -76.32 28.32 23.98
CA THR A 3 -75.44 27.19 23.65
C THR A 3 -73.99 27.66 23.75
N ARG A 4 -73.24 27.15 24.73
CA ARG A 4 -71.80 27.42 24.89
C ARG A 4 -71.00 26.48 23.99
N ALA A 5 -70.26 27.04 23.04
CA ALA A 5 -69.23 26.32 22.29
C ALA A 5 -67.93 26.29 23.12
N ALA A 6 -67.38 25.09 23.34
CA ALA A 6 -66.07 24.91 23.97
C ALA A 6 -64.99 24.95 22.87
N ILE A 7 -64.05 25.90 22.99
CA ILE A 7 -62.87 26.02 22.14
C ILE A 7 -61.78 25.13 22.76
N ALA A 8 -61.38 24.07 22.07
CA ALA A 8 -60.22 23.27 22.43
C ALA A 8 -58.95 23.95 21.87
N ALA A 9 -58.10 24.48 22.75
CA ALA A 9 -56.78 24.98 22.40
C ALA A 9 -55.81 23.79 22.30
N GLY A 10 -55.45 23.40 21.08
CA GLY A 10 -54.37 22.44 20.83
C GLY A 10 -53.02 23.14 20.92
N VAL A 11 -52.20 22.78 21.91
CA VAL A 11 -50.80 23.20 22.01
C VAL A 11 -49.99 22.34 21.04
N THR A 12 -49.52 22.93 19.94
CA THR A 12 -48.55 22.30 19.04
C THR A 12 -47.16 22.46 19.64
N ILE A 13 -46.60 21.38 20.19
CA ILE A 13 -45.19 21.32 20.58
C ILE A 13 -44.39 21.07 19.29
N LEU A 14 -43.70 22.09 18.77
CA LEU A 14 -42.67 21.89 17.75
C LEU A 14 -41.45 21.23 18.41
N LEU A 15 -41.27 19.93 18.19
CA LEU A 15 -39.98 19.27 18.41
C LEU A 15 -39.00 19.82 17.37
N SER A 16 -38.06 20.67 17.81
CA SER A 16 -36.89 21.02 17.00
C SER A 16 -35.95 19.81 17.03
N ILE A 17 -35.93 19.03 15.94
CA ILE A 17 -34.94 17.98 15.74
C ILE A 17 -33.60 18.69 15.56
N PRO A 18 -32.58 18.44 16.39
CA PRO A 18 -31.25 18.95 16.10
C PRO A 18 -30.79 18.28 14.80
N THR A 19 -30.67 19.08 13.74
CA THR A 19 -29.87 18.70 12.58
C THR A 19 -28.45 18.54 13.08
N THR A 20 -28.03 17.30 13.31
CA THR A 20 -26.61 16.97 13.31
C THR A 20 -26.07 17.47 11.97
N THR A 21 -25.26 18.52 12.00
CA THR A 21 -24.36 18.82 10.91
C THR A 21 -23.53 17.56 10.71
N ALA A 22 -23.83 16.80 9.64
CA ALA A 22 -22.84 15.92 9.06
C ALA A 22 -21.62 16.81 8.82
N GLY A 23 -20.59 16.68 9.66
CA GLY A 23 -19.35 17.41 9.48
C GLY A 23 -18.94 17.20 8.04
N ALA A 24 -18.64 18.28 7.32
CA ALA A 24 -18.14 18.18 5.96
C ALA A 24 -17.07 17.10 5.93
N GLN A 25 -17.29 16.03 5.17
CA GLN A 25 -16.30 14.96 5.03
C GLN A 25 -15.01 15.63 4.58
N ASN A 26 -13.98 15.58 5.42
CA ASN A 26 -12.69 16.15 5.08
C ASN A 26 -12.18 15.39 3.85
N GLY A 27 -12.03 16.09 2.72
CA GLY A 27 -11.68 15.51 1.43
C GLY A 27 -10.31 14.83 1.51
N ALA A 28 -9.36 15.45 2.20
CA ALA A 28 -8.06 14.84 2.47
C ALA A 28 -8.20 13.52 3.24
N HIS A 29 -9.01 13.50 4.30
CA HIS A 29 -9.21 12.30 5.12
C HIS A 29 -9.87 11.16 4.33
N ALA A 30 -10.82 11.46 3.45
CA ALA A 30 -11.45 10.47 2.58
C ALA A 30 -10.41 9.74 1.71
N HIS A 31 -9.46 10.49 1.12
CA HIS A 31 -8.38 9.88 0.34
C HIS A 31 -7.41 9.07 1.21
N ILE A 32 -7.07 9.53 2.42
CA ILE A 32 -6.24 8.76 3.36
C ILE A 32 -6.91 7.43 3.74
N LEU A 33 -8.22 7.41 3.96
CA LEU A 33 -8.96 6.19 4.31
C LEU A 33 -8.87 5.10 3.23
N HIS A 34 -8.82 5.45 1.94
CA HIS A 34 -8.55 4.48 0.87
C HIS A 34 -7.15 3.85 0.95
N VAL A 35 -6.17 4.56 1.51
CA VAL A 35 -4.79 4.08 1.63
C VAL A 35 -4.64 3.13 2.82
N VAL A 36 -5.34 3.38 3.92
CA VAL A 36 -5.11 2.67 5.19
C VAL A 36 -6.22 1.73 5.62
N ASN A 37 -7.46 1.96 5.19
CA ASN A 37 -8.72 1.38 5.68
C ASN A 37 -8.60 0.66 7.05
N PRO A 38 -8.77 1.37 8.19
CA PRO A 38 -8.65 0.79 9.53
C PRO A 38 -9.67 -0.33 9.78
N GLU A 39 -10.83 -0.25 9.16
CA GLU A 39 -12.00 -1.12 9.40
C GLU A 39 -12.05 -2.36 8.49
N ALA A 40 -11.04 -2.57 7.64
CA ALA A 40 -11.00 -3.68 6.70
C ALA A 40 -11.24 -5.04 7.41
N ALA A 41 -12.34 -5.72 7.07
CA ALA A 41 -12.70 -7.03 7.60
C ALA A 41 -12.28 -8.17 6.66
N SER A 42 -11.81 -7.84 5.45
CA SER A 42 -11.34 -8.80 4.45
C SER A 42 -10.15 -8.27 3.65
N VAL A 43 -9.48 -9.16 2.90
CA VAL A 43 -8.39 -8.80 1.98
C VAL A 43 -8.85 -7.79 0.91
N ALA A 44 -10.09 -7.92 0.43
CA ALA A 44 -10.67 -7.04 -0.58
C ALA A 44 -10.89 -5.60 -0.06
N GLU A 45 -10.97 -5.43 1.26
CA GLU A 45 -11.19 -4.14 1.91
C GLU A 45 -9.89 -3.49 2.40
N LEU A 46 -8.74 -4.18 2.32
CA LEU A 46 -7.47 -3.61 2.75
C LEU A 46 -7.18 -2.30 2.01
N GLY A 47 -6.72 -1.28 2.75
CA GLY A 47 -6.22 -0.06 2.13
C GLY A 47 -4.98 -0.34 1.27
N PHE A 48 -4.77 0.47 0.23
CA PHE A 48 -3.74 0.23 -0.78
C PHE A 48 -2.32 0.06 -0.22
N LEU A 49 -1.96 0.77 0.86
CA LEU A 49 -0.64 0.62 1.48
C LEU A 49 -0.47 -0.76 2.14
N ARG A 50 -1.54 -1.30 2.74
CA ARG A 50 -1.51 -2.65 3.32
C ARG A 50 -1.46 -3.71 2.23
N GLN A 51 -2.16 -3.50 1.12
CA GLN A 51 -2.05 -4.38 -0.04
C GLN A 51 -0.62 -4.39 -0.59
N ALA A 52 -0.01 -3.22 -0.75
CA ALA A 52 1.39 -3.11 -1.17
C ALA A 52 2.34 -3.83 -0.20
N LEU A 53 2.14 -3.68 1.11
CA LEU A 53 2.94 -4.39 2.12
C LEU A 53 2.77 -5.91 2.03
N GLY A 54 1.55 -6.41 1.82
CA GLY A 54 1.28 -7.83 1.66
C GLY A 54 1.92 -8.42 0.41
N GLU A 55 1.76 -7.75 -0.73
CA GLU A 55 2.34 -8.21 -2.00
C GLU A 55 3.87 -8.11 -2.01
N ALA A 56 4.44 -7.05 -1.43
CA ALA A 56 5.89 -6.97 -1.18
C ALA A 56 6.36 -8.07 -0.22
N GLY A 57 5.53 -8.42 0.77
CA GLY A 57 5.58 -9.63 1.60
C GLY A 57 5.95 -10.86 0.80
N THR A 58 5.00 -11.25 -0.03
CA THR A 58 5.04 -12.43 -0.89
C THR A 58 6.16 -12.35 -1.91
N ALA A 59 6.37 -11.21 -2.58
CA ALA A 59 7.45 -11.05 -3.54
C ALA A 59 8.83 -11.30 -2.91
N ALA A 60 9.06 -10.80 -1.69
CA ALA A 60 10.32 -11.04 -0.98
C ALA A 60 10.48 -12.51 -0.55
N GLU A 61 9.41 -13.15 -0.08
CA GLU A 61 9.44 -14.56 0.33
C GLU A 61 9.82 -15.48 -0.85
N TYR A 62 9.16 -15.29 -1.99
CA TYR A 62 9.47 -16.11 -3.17
C TYR A 62 10.79 -15.72 -3.84
N ALA A 63 11.24 -14.47 -3.73
CA ALA A 63 12.59 -14.09 -4.12
C ALA A 63 13.64 -14.81 -3.28
N ALA A 64 13.43 -14.93 -1.96
CA ALA A 64 14.30 -15.69 -1.07
C ALA A 64 14.29 -17.19 -1.39
N PHE A 65 13.15 -17.77 -1.75
CA PHE A 65 13.09 -19.17 -2.21
C PHE A 65 13.79 -19.39 -3.55
N ALA A 66 13.74 -18.41 -4.47
CA ALA A 66 14.48 -18.47 -5.72
C ALA A 66 16.01 -18.47 -5.45
N ALA A 67 16.49 -17.57 -4.59
CA ALA A 67 17.91 -17.50 -4.20
C ALA A 67 18.35 -18.68 -3.31
N GLY A 68 17.42 -19.26 -2.54
CA GLY A 68 17.62 -20.44 -1.70
C GLY A 68 18.02 -21.71 -2.45
N GLY A 69 18.24 -21.63 -3.76
CA GLY A 69 19.01 -22.57 -4.56
C GLY A 69 20.33 -23.01 -3.92
N GLN A 70 20.89 -22.29 -2.94
CA GLN A 70 22.04 -22.80 -2.16
C GLN A 70 21.79 -24.13 -1.43
N GLN A 71 20.54 -24.49 -1.11
CA GLN A 71 20.19 -25.81 -0.57
C GLN A 71 20.05 -26.89 -1.65
N ARG A 72 19.84 -26.49 -2.91
CA ARG A 72 19.74 -27.34 -4.11
C ARG A 72 20.39 -26.66 -5.33
N PRO A 73 21.74 -26.53 -5.36
CA PRO A 73 22.41 -25.76 -6.38
C PRO A 73 22.09 -26.29 -7.78
N GLY A 74 21.73 -25.41 -8.71
CA GLY A 74 21.44 -25.77 -10.10
C GLY A 74 20.01 -26.24 -10.41
N ASP A 75 19.08 -26.17 -9.45
CA ASP A 75 17.66 -26.49 -9.69
C ASP A 75 16.94 -25.33 -10.42
N LEU A 76 17.19 -25.22 -11.72
CA LEU A 76 16.59 -24.19 -12.60
C LEU A 76 15.05 -24.20 -12.54
N GLN A 77 14.44 -25.38 -12.43
CA GLN A 77 12.99 -25.49 -12.40
C GLN A 77 12.41 -24.89 -11.10
N ALA A 78 13.06 -25.12 -9.96
CA ALA A 78 12.68 -24.48 -8.71
C ALA A 78 12.84 -22.95 -8.78
N MET A 79 13.96 -22.44 -9.30
CA MET A 79 14.19 -21.00 -9.48
C MET A 79 13.10 -20.36 -10.35
N LYS A 80 12.76 -20.97 -11.50
CA LYS A 80 11.67 -20.49 -12.36
C LYS A 80 10.32 -20.53 -11.67
N THR A 81 10.04 -21.56 -10.87
CA THR A 81 8.79 -21.68 -10.12
C THR A 81 8.63 -20.53 -9.12
N HIS A 82 9.68 -20.24 -8.36
CA HIS A 82 9.67 -19.17 -7.38
C HIS A 82 9.69 -17.79 -8.03
N ALA A 83 10.47 -17.58 -9.09
CA ALA A 83 10.44 -16.35 -9.88
C ALA A 83 9.05 -16.08 -10.46
N ALA A 84 8.35 -17.11 -10.96
CA ALA A 84 6.99 -16.94 -11.44
C ALA A 84 6.02 -16.52 -10.32
N ASN A 85 6.26 -16.90 -9.06
CA ASN A 85 5.44 -16.44 -7.93
C ASN A 85 5.75 -14.99 -7.56
N VAL A 86 7.02 -14.58 -7.68
CA VAL A 86 7.40 -13.16 -7.63
C VAL A 86 6.65 -12.37 -8.70
N LEU A 87 6.60 -12.86 -9.95
CA LEU A 87 5.86 -12.22 -11.05
C LEU A 87 4.39 -11.95 -10.67
N HIS A 88 3.70 -12.95 -10.12
CA HIS A 88 2.31 -12.79 -9.70
C HIS A 88 2.15 -11.75 -8.58
N ALA A 89 2.99 -11.78 -7.55
CA ALA A 89 2.93 -10.80 -6.46
C ALA A 89 3.25 -9.37 -6.94
N LEU A 90 4.09 -9.22 -7.97
CA LEU A 90 4.38 -7.91 -8.57
C LEU A 90 3.25 -7.41 -9.48
N ASP A 91 2.77 -8.30 -10.36
CA ASP A 91 1.82 -8.00 -11.44
C ASP A 91 0.96 -9.24 -11.80
N PRO A 92 -0.20 -9.43 -11.15
CA PRO A 92 -1.12 -10.52 -11.44
C PRO A 92 -1.66 -10.52 -12.88
N THR A 93 -1.56 -9.41 -13.61
CA THR A 93 -2.01 -9.36 -15.02
C THR A 93 -1.08 -10.14 -15.96
N ARG A 94 0.19 -10.34 -15.56
CA ARG A 94 1.18 -11.14 -16.30
C ARG A 94 1.16 -12.62 -15.95
N ARG A 95 0.53 -12.96 -14.82
CA ARG A 95 0.34 -14.35 -14.39
C ARG A 95 -0.93 -14.46 -13.57
N GLU A 96 -1.95 -15.11 -14.13
CA GLU A 96 -3.29 -15.16 -13.53
C GLU A 96 -3.34 -15.78 -12.12
N SER A 97 -2.44 -16.74 -11.82
CA SER A 97 -2.43 -17.44 -10.54
C SER A 97 -1.06 -17.43 -9.86
N GLY A 98 -1.11 -17.33 -8.54
CA GLY A 98 0.05 -17.35 -7.67
C GLY A 98 -0.33 -17.04 -6.23
N PRO A 99 0.64 -17.11 -5.32
CA PRO A 99 0.49 -16.67 -3.94
C PRO A 99 0.43 -15.13 -3.88
N GLY A 100 -0.27 -14.57 -2.91
CA GLY A 100 -0.38 -13.12 -2.74
C GLY A 100 -1.81 -12.70 -2.43
N LEU A 101 -2.07 -11.40 -2.49
CA LEU A 101 -3.41 -10.84 -2.29
C LEU A 101 -4.19 -10.72 -3.61
N GLY A 102 -3.52 -10.93 -4.74
CA GLY A 102 -4.10 -10.85 -6.09
C GLY A 102 -4.27 -9.42 -6.61
N PHE A 103 -3.70 -8.43 -5.93
CA PHE A 103 -3.77 -7.02 -6.33
C PHE A 103 -2.54 -6.60 -7.13
N GLY A 104 -1.37 -7.13 -6.75
CA GLY A 104 -0.09 -6.78 -7.33
C GLY A 104 0.55 -5.55 -6.67
N LEU A 105 1.82 -5.68 -6.31
CA LEU A 105 2.60 -4.62 -5.68
C LEU A 105 2.65 -3.35 -6.53
N LEU A 106 2.81 -3.47 -7.84
CA LEU A 106 2.94 -2.33 -8.75
C LEU A 106 1.66 -1.48 -8.75
N GLU A 107 0.50 -2.13 -8.76
CA GLU A 107 -0.80 -1.46 -8.75
C GLU A 107 -1.13 -0.88 -7.37
N ALA A 108 -0.92 -1.65 -6.31
CA ALA A 108 -1.13 -1.17 -4.94
C ALA A 108 -0.27 0.07 -4.61
N SER A 109 0.98 0.09 -5.08
CA SER A 109 1.89 1.22 -4.90
C SER A 109 1.44 2.46 -5.70
N ARG A 110 0.95 2.28 -6.93
CA ARG A 110 0.39 3.38 -7.73
C ARG A 110 -0.84 4.00 -7.05
N ASN A 111 -1.77 3.17 -6.61
CA ASN A 111 -2.99 3.64 -5.95
C ASN A 111 -2.70 4.30 -4.60
N THR A 112 -1.71 3.80 -3.87
CA THR A 112 -1.18 4.48 -2.67
C THR A 112 -0.66 5.89 -3.01
N ILE A 113 0.20 6.02 -4.02
CA ILE A 113 0.75 7.33 -4.43
C ILE A 113 -0.37 8.27 -4.87
N GLU A 114 -1.31 7.79 -5.68
CA GLU A 114 -2.42 8.57 -6.20
C GLU A 114 -3.29 9.13 -5.06
N HIS A 115 -3.76 8.29 -4.17
CA HIS A 115 -4.63 8.74 -3.07
C HIS A 115 -3.90 9.62 -2.05
N VAL A 116 -2.62 9.36 -1.76
CA VAL A 116 -1.83 10.24 -0.88
C VAL A 116 -1.66 11.63 -1.49
N ARG A 117 -1.49 11.72 -2.82
CA ARG A 117 -1.42 13.02 -3.53
C ARG A 117 -2.74 13.75 -3.53
N MET A 118 -3.83 13.04 -3.86
CA MET A 118 -5.16 13.63 -3.79
C MET A 118 -5.47 14.14 -2.38
N ALA A 119 -5.02 13.43 -1.34
CA ALA A 119 -5.14 13.91 0.03
C ALA A 119 -4.34 15.20 0.28
N ALA A 120 -3.11 15.31 -0.22
CA ALA A 120 -2.28 16.50 -0.06
C ALA A 120 -2.77 17.72 -0.88
N ASP A 121 -3.37 17.45 -2.04
CA ASP A 121 -3.89 18.45 -2.97
C ASP A 121 -5.31 18.92 -2.60
N ALA A 122 -5.99 18.22 -1.69
CA ALA A 122 -7.32 18.57 -1.25
C ALA A 122 -7.36 20.01 -0.66
N PRO A 123 -8.42 20.80 -0.92
CA PRO A 123 -8.52 22.17 -0.43
C PRO A 123 -8.43 22.30 1.09
N ASP A 124 -8.87 21.26 1.80
CA ASP A 124 -8.92 21.17 3.26
C ASP A 124 -7.77 20.35 3.87
N ALA A 125 -6.74 20.00 3.07
CA ALA A 125 -5.57 19.30 3.58
C ALA A 125 -4.81 20.14 4.62
N SER A 126 -4.48 19.55 5.75
CA SER A 126 -3.65 20.19 6.76
C SER A 126 -2.17 20.24 6.34
N ASP A 127 -1.36 21.03 7.03
CA ASP A 127 0.10 21.01 6.85
C ASP A 127 0.69 19.64 7.21
N ASN A 128 0.09 18.90 8.15
CA ASN A 128 0.53 17.55 8.48
C ASN A 128 0.30 16.58 7.32
N VAL A 129 -0.87 16.66 6.66
CA VAL A 129 -1.17 15.83 5.48
C VAL A 129 -0.15 16.12 4.39
N ARG A 130 0.08 17.40 4.06
CA ARG A 130 1.03 17.80 3.00
C ARG A 130 2.45 17.35 3.32
N ALA A 131 2.92 17.55 4.55
CA ALA A 131 4.28 17.18 4.95
C ALA A 131 4.51 15.67 4.89
N HIS A 132 3.62 14.87 5.50
CA HIS A 132 3.79 13.42 5.51
C HIS A 132 3.53 12.78 4.13
N ALA A 133 2.67 13.37 3.30
CA ALA A 133 2.44 12.90 1.94
C ALA A 133 3.72 12.88 1.10
N VAL A 134 4.61 13.88 1.25
CA VAL A 134 5.91 13.90 0.56
C VAL A 134 6.72 12.65 0.89
N HIS A 135 6.86 12.35 2.18
CA HIS A 135 7.69 11.22 2.62
C HIS A 135 7.09 9.88 2.19
N ILE A 136 5.77 9.70 2.36
CA ILE A 136 5.07 8.48 1.97
C ILE A 136 5.20 8.24 0.46
N VAL A 137 4.97 9.27 -0.36
CA VAL A 137 5.09 9.17 -1.81
C VAL A 137 6.53 8.84 -2.23
N SER A 138 7.54 9.45 -1.62
CA SER A 138 8.95 9.15 -1.93
C SER A 138 9.30 7.69 -1.63
N CYS A 139 8.95 7.18 -0.44
CA CYS A 139 9.17 5.78 -0.09
C CYS A 139 8.46 4.80 -1.05
N VAL A 140 7.19 5.06 -1.37
CA VAL A 140 6.43 4.17 -2.26
C VAL A 140 6.96 4.23 -3.70
N ARG A 141 7.51 5.36 -4.15
CA ARG A 141 8.21 5.47 -5.44
C ARG A 141 9.50 4.67 -5.46
N ASN A 142 10.32 4.76 -4.42
CA ASN A 142 11.53 3.94 -4.29
C ASN A 142 11.18 2.44 -4.37
N THR A 143 10.13 2.00 -3.67
CA THR A 143 9.62 0.62 -3.77
C THR A 143 9.14 0.30 -5.19
N LEU A 144 8.43 1.20 -5.86
CA LEU A 144 7.93 0.98 -7.22
C LEU A 144 9.08 0.81 -8.23
N GLU A 145 10.17 1.56 -8.07
CA GLU A 145 11.37 1.41 -8.90
C GLU A 145 12.07 0.06 -8.68
N ARG A 146 12.23 -0.35 -7.42
CA ARG A 146 12.76 -1.69 -7.09
C ARG A 146 11.87 -2.80 -7.64
N ALA A 147 10.56 -2.66 -7.51
CA ALA A 147 9.58 -3.63 -8.03
C ALA A 147 9.65 -3.77 -9.56
N ARG A 148 9.87 -2.67 -10.29
CA ARG A 148 10.09 -2.72 -11.75
C ARG A 148 11.38 -3.46 -12.12
N ARG A 149 12.48 -3.22 -11.39
CA ARG A 149 13.72 -3.97 -11.57
C ARG A 149 13.53 -5.46 -11.26
N MET A 150 12.78 -5.79 -10.21
CA MET A 150 12.44 -7.18 -9.92
C MET A 150 11.64 -7.81 -11.06
N LEU A 151 10.67 -7.10 -11.63
CA LEU A 151 9.90 -7.59 -12.78
C LEU A 151 10.82 -7.97 -13.96
N GLU A 152 11.76 -7.08 -14.32
CA GLU A 152 12.75 -7.35 -15.38
C GLU A 152 13.62 -8.57 -15.08
N ILE A 153 14.12 -8.71 -13.84
CA ILE A 153 14.94 -9.85 -13.42
C ILE A 153 14.13 -11.15 -13.44
N THR A 154 12.89 -11.11 -12.94
CA THR A 154 11.99 -12.26 -12.95
C THR A 154 11.76 -12.78 -14.37
N GLU A 155 11.51 -11.89 -15.34
CA GLU A 155 11.33 -12.28 -16.73
C GLU A 155 12.58 -12.94 -17.32
N ARG A 156 13.77 -12.45 -16.96
CA ARG A 156 15.04 -13.06 -17.37
C ARG A 156 15.23 -14.47 -16.78
N ILE A 157 14.89 -14.67 -15.50
CA ILE A 157 14.93 -16.01 -14.88
C ILE A 157 13.99 -16.98 -15.59
N LEU A 158 12.78 -16.52 -15.95
CA LEU A 158 11.80 -17.35 -16.65
C LEU A 158 12.28 -17.73 -18.07
N ALA A 159 12.97 -16.82 -18.74
CA ALA A 159 13.47 -17.02 -20.10
C ALA A 159 14.77 -17.84 -20.18
N THR A 160 15.68 -17.73 -19.21
CA THR A 160 17.01 -18.38 -19.31
C THR A 160 16.94 -19.90 -19.25
N GLU A 161 17.84 -20.57 -19.97
CA GLU A 161 18.06 -22.02 -19.88
C GLU A 161 19.28 -22.36 -18.99
N SER A 162 19.98 -21.34 -18.50
CA SER A 162 21.17 -21.49 -17.66
C SER A 162 20.80 -21.46 -16.18
N ALA A 163 21.01 -22.58 -15.49
CA ALA A 163 20.84 -22.63 -14.04
C ALA A 163 21.78 -21.66 -13.31
N HIS A 164 22.98 -21.46 -13.82
CA HIS A 164 23.94 -20.51 -13.24
C HIS A 164 23.48 -19.05 -13.39
N GLU A 165 22.97 -18.67 -14.57
CA GLU A 165 22.44 -17.32 -14.77
C GLU A 165 21.19 -17.08 -13.90
N ALA A 166 20.30 -18.07 -13.81
CA ALA A 166 19.12 -17.98 -12.95
C ALA A 166 19.50 -17.82 -11.46
N ASP A 167 20.59 -18.42 -11.00
CA ASP A 167 21.09 -18.31 -9.62
C ASP A 167 21.55 -16.87 -9.33
N GLU A 168 22.41 -16.31 -10.20
CA GLU A 168 22.88 -14.91 -10.07
C GLU A 168 21.72 -13.91 -10.10
N LEU A 169 20.74 -14.13 -10.97
CA LEU A 169 19.54 -13.30 -11.05
C LEU A 169 18.66 -13.43 -9.80
N SER A 170 18.57 -14.64 -9.23
CA SER A 170 17.79 -14.90 -8.03
C SER A 170 18.37 -14.20 -6.81
N ASP A 171 19.69 -14.12 -6.68
CA ASP A 171 20.35 -13.31 -5.64
C ASP A 171 19.99 -11.81 -5.76
N GLY A 172 19.93 -11.30 -6.99
CA GLY A 172 19.46 -9.95 -7.29
C GLY A 172 17.99 -9.74 -6.87
N LEU A 173 17.11 -10.71 -7.17
CA LEU A 173 15.72 -10.68 -6.71
C LEU A 173 15.63 -10.66 -5.19
N ASN A 174 16.37 -11.51 -4.49
CA ASN A 174 16.32 -11.60 -3.03
C ASN A 174 16.74 -10.29 -2.37
N THR A 175 17.81 -9.68 -2.88
CA THR A 175 18.28 -8.36 -2.44
C THR A 175 17.19 -7.30 -2.60
N LEU A 176 16.61 -7.17 -3.80
CA LEU A 176 15.55 -6.20 -4.04
C LEU A 176 14.27 -6.50 -3.24
N GLY A 177 13.92 -7.78 -3.11
CA GLY A 177 12.76 -8.25 -2.34
C GLY A 177 12.82 -7.81 -0.89
N PHE A 178 13.99 -7.95 -0.25
CA PHE A 178 14.23 -7.42 1.09
C PHE A 178 14.05 -5.89 1.15
N GLN A 179 14.58 -5.17 0.16
CA GLN A 179 14.53 -3.70 0.10
C GLN A 179 13.13 -3.14 -0.19
N LEU A 180 12.19 -3.93 -0.74
CA LEU A 180 10.81 -3.45 -1.00
C LEU A 180 10.14 -2.92 0.27
N ARG A 181 10.29 -3.64 1.39
CA ARG A 181 9.70 -3.26 2.68
C ARG A 181 10.66 -2.46 3.55
N ASN A 182 11.90 -2.92 3.66
CA ASN A 182 12.88 -2.33 4.59
C ASN A 182 13.55 -1.06 4.04
N GLY A 183 13.60 -0.89 2.72
CA GLY A 183 14.46 0.09 2.10
C GLY A 183 15.93 -0.32 2.11
N VAL A 184 16.81 0.64 1.82
CA VAL A 184 18.27 0.50 1.86
C VAL A 184 18.88 1.84 2.23
N ASP A 185 20.00 1.83 2.95
CA ASP A 185 20.80 3.04 3.14
C ASP A 185 21.60 3.28 1.85
N ALA A 186 21.07 4.15 0.99
CA ALA A 186 21.63 4.41 -0.34
C ALA A 186 22.78 5.44 -0.29
N ASN A 187 22.79 6.30 0.73
CA ASN A 187 23.76 7.39 0.86
C ASN A 187 24.94 7.04 1.80
N GLY A 188 24.83 5.97 2.59
CA GLY A 188 25.84 5.47 3.51
C GLY A 188 25.92 6.19 4.85
N ASP A 189 24.88 6.91 5.27
CA ASP A 189 24.84 7.66 6.53
C ASP A 189 24.43 6.80 7.75
N GLY A 190 24.07 5.53 7.52
CA GLY A 190 23.66 4.57 8.54
C GLY A 190 22.16 4.58 8.85
N LEU A 191 21.37 5.38 8.14
CA LEU A 191 19.92 5.47 8.29
C LEU A 191 19.22 5.06 6.99
N VAL A 192 17.97 4.61 7.14
CA VAL A 192 17.07 4.44 5.99
C VAL A 192 15.93 5.44 6.18
N THR A 193 15.96 6.50 5.39
CA THR A 193 14.98 7.59 5.48
C THR A 193 14.02 7.55 4.30
N TRP A 194 13.18 8.59 4.15
CA TRP A 194 12.28 8.71 2.99
C TRP A 194 12.98 9.24 1.74
N ASP A 195 14.27 9.55 1.82
CA ASP A 195 15.05 10.12 0.74
C ASP A 195 15.06 9.22 -0.51
N GLU A 196 15.42 9.83 -1.64
CA GLU A 196 15.45 9.17 -2.94
C GLU A 196 16.35 7.93 -2.90
N GLY A 197 15.80 6.79 -3.30
CA GLY A 197 16.51 5.52 -3.32
C GLY A 197 16.62 4.80 -1.97
N GLU A 198 16.15 5.38 -0.86
CA GLU A 198 16.28 4.79 0.47
C GLU A 198 15.03 4.08 0.96
N GLY A 199 14.00 4.84 1.31
CA GLY A 199 12.85 4.32 2.05
C GLY A 199 12.13 3.15 1.36
N GLY A 200 11.70 2.18 2.16
CA GLY A 200 10.79 1.12 1.75
C GLY A 200 9.38 1.35 2.30
N LEU A 201 8.50 0.35 2.12
CA LEU A 201 7.12 0.44 2.57
C LEU A 201 6.95 0.56 4.10
N TYR A 202 7.92 0.11 4.91
CA TYR A 202 7.86 0.31 6.36
C TYR A 202 8.03 1.79 6.73
N VAL A 203 8.96 2.51 6.11
CA VAL A 203 9.11 3.96 6.31
C VAL A 203 7.86 4.72 5.85
N ALA A 204 7.26 4.29 4.72
CA ALA A 204 5.97 4.82 4.26
C ALA A 204 4.85 4.59 5.30
N GLN A 205 4.79 3.39 5.89
CA GLN A 205 3.81 3.04 6.92
C GLN A 205 4.02 3.85 8.20
N GLU A 206 5.26 4.06 8.63
CA GLU A 206 5.57 4.88 9.80
C GLU A 206 5.09 6.33 9.62
N HIS A 207 5.37 6.95 8.47
CA HIS A 207 4.87 8.29 8.17
C HIS A 207 3.35 8.34 8.03
N MET A 208 2.73 7.30 7.48
CA MET A 208 1.27 7.20 7.43
C MET A 208 0.66 7.13 8.84
N GLN A 209 1.24 6.36 9.75
CA GLN A 209 0.77 6.32 11.14
C GLN A 209 0.97 7.65 11.88
N MET A 210 2.07 8.37 11.61
CA MET A 210 2.28 9.71 12.15
C MET A 210 1.23 10.70 11.64
N LEU A 211 0.92 10.66 10.34
CA LEU A 211 -0.14 11.45 9.72
C LEU A 211 -1.48 11.16 10.40
N MET A 212 -1.90 9.89 10.45
CA MET A 212 -3.18 9.49 11.05
C MET A 212 -3.33 9.98 12.49
N ARG A 213 -2.29 9.82 13.32
CA ARG A 213 -2.31 10.29 14.72
C ARG A 213 -2.45 11.81 14.85
N ARG A 214 -1.79 12.58 13.97
CA ARG A 214 -1.85 14.04 13.98
C ARG A 214 -3.18 14.59 13.47
N GLU A 215 -3.83 13.84 12.59
CA GLU A 215 -5.13 14.19 12.00
C GLU A 215 -6.32 13.64 12.78
N GLY A 216 -6.10 12.78 13.78
CA GLY A 216 -7.17 12.12 14.53
C GLY A 216 -7.94 11.08 13.70
N ILE A 217 -7.30 10.49 12.69
CA ILE A 217 -7.87 9.43 11.84
C ILE A 217 -7.63 8.09 12.55
N GLY A 218 -8.70 7.40 12.93
CA GLY A 218 -8.66 6.13 13.66
C GLY A 218 -9.94 5.34 13.49
#